data_AF-A0A4Q0VVS3-F1
#
_entry.id   AF-A0A4Q0VVS3-F1
#
_cell.length_a   1.000
_cell.length_b   1.000
_cell.length_c   1.000
_cell.angle_alpha   90.00
_cell.angle_beta   90.00
_cell.angle_gamma   90.00
#
_symmetry.space_group_name_H-M   'P 1'
#
loop_
_entity.id
_entity.type
_entity.pdbx_description
1 polymer ?
#
loop_
_entity_poly.entity_id
_entity_poly.type
_entity_poly.pdbx_seq_one_letter_code
_entity_poly.pdbx_strand_id
1 'polypeptide(L)' 'METKIAEVASKKQYDCYWLIVIDRYLGTFKNATAVGEKGVAEQTVYKEFEEKNPQYRVIDGGKGLDKRPLDITELPYI' A
#
# COMPACT_ATOMS: atom_id res chain seq x y z
N MET A 1 -26.20 -14.73 -35.04
CA MET A 1 -26.41 -13.47 -34.29
C MET A 1 -26.44 -13.85 -32.82
N GLU A 2 -25.28 -13.96 -32.18
CA GLU A 2 -25.18 -14.30 -30.75
C GLU A 2 -23.98 -13.56 -30.18
N THR A 3 -24.17 -12.26 -29.95
CA THR A 3 -23.24 -11.44 -29.19
C THR A 3 -23.37 -11.83 -27.73
N LYS A 4 -22.61 -12.83 -27.29
CA LYS A 4 -22.33 -13.02 -25.86
C LYS A 4 -21.42 -11.88 -25.44
N ILE A 5 -22.05 -10.78 -25.01
CA ILE A 5 -21.41 -9.75 -24.20
C ILE A 5 -21.04 -10.47 -22.91
N ALA A 6 -19.85 -11.06 -22.88
CA ALA A 6 -19.26 -11.56 -21.66
C ALA A 6 -19.16 -10.36 -20.73
N GLU A 7 -19.99 -10.37 -19.69
CA GLU A 7 -19.90 -9.46 -18.55
C GLU A 7 -18.43 -9.29 -18.18
N VAL A 8 -17.89 -8.11 -18.44
CA VAL A 8 -16.61 -7.67 -17.90
C VAL A 8 -16.85 -7.33 -16.43
N ALA A 9 -17.16 -8.36 -15.63
CA ALA A 9 -16.99 -8.28 -14.19
C ALA A 9 -15.49 -8.34 -13.93
N SER A 10 -14.80 -7.22 -14.17
CA SER A 10 -13.45 -7.02 -13.67
C SER A 10 -13.55 -7.05 -12.16
N LYS A 11 -13.43 -8.24 -11.56
CA LYS A 11 -13.21 -8.39 -10.12
C LYS A 11 -11.91 -7.66 -9.86
N LYS A 12 -12.00 -6.42 -9.36
CA LYS A 12 -10.84 -5.68 -8.88
C LYS A 12 -10.15 -6.56 -7.85
N GLN A 13 -8.99 -7.07 -8.22
CA GLN A 13 -8.12 -7.80 -7.31
C GLN A 13 -7.25 -6.75 -6.62
N TYR A 14 -6.87 -7.02 -5.38
CA TYR A 14 -6.06 -6.11 -4.58
C TYR A 14 -4.81 -6.82 -4.07
N ASP A 15 -3.73 -6.06 -3.94
CA ASP A 15 -2.50 -6.45 -3.30
C ASP A 15 -2.33 -5.66 -1.99
N CYS A 16 -1.81 -6.31 -0.96
CA CYS A 16 -1.46 -5.64 0.31
C CYS A 16 0.02 -5.26 0.31
N TYR A 17 0.33 -4.12 0.91
CA TYR A 17 1.67 -3.57 0.99
C TYR A 17 2.00 -3.24 2.45
N TRP A 18 3.22 -3.55 2.86
CA TRP A 18 3.79 -3.01 4.09
C TRP A 18 4.52 -1.71 3.77
N LEU A 19 4.42 -0.72 4.64
CA LEU A 19 5.05 0.58 4.48
C LEU A 19 5.79 0.96 5.77
N ILE A 20 6.95 1.57 5.62
CA ILE A 20 7.61 2.36 6.66
C ILE A 20 7.35 3.82 6.32
N VAL A 21 6.80 4.55 7.28
CA VAL A 21 6.51 5.97 7.12
C VAL A 21 7.20 6.79 8.19
N ILE A 22 7.59 8.01 7.87
CA ILE A 22 8.00 9.00 8.86
C ILE A 22 6.83 9.95 9.15
N ASP A 23 6.53 10.15 10.43
CA ASP A 23 5.66 11.22 10.91
C ASP A 23 6.38 12.56 10.75
N ARG A 24 5.87 13.44 9.89
CA ARG A 24 6.51 14.71 9.56
C ARG A 24 6.49 15.71 10.72
N TYR A 25 5.61 15.53 11.70
CA TYR A 25 5.51 16.41 12.86
C TYR A 25 6.41 15.94 14.00
N LEU A 26 6.46 14.62 14.22
CA LEU A 26 7.18 14.02 15.34
C LEU A 26 8.58 13.52 14.98
N GLY A 27 8.89 13.37 13.69
CA GLY A 27 10.15 12.82 13.20
C GLY A 27 10.32 11.32 13.50
N THR A 28 9.24 10.63 13.88
CA THR A 28 9.28 9.21 14.27
C THR A 28 8.91 8.29 13.11
N PHE A 29 9.60 7.17 13.00
CA PHE A 29 9.23 6.11 12.05
C PHE A 29 8.08 5.26 12.60
N LYS A 30 7.15 4.91 11.71
CA LYS A 30 5.98 4.10 12.00
C LYS A 30 5.75 3.07 10.88
N ASN A 31 5.16 1.96 11.25
CA ASN A 31 4.65 0.96 10.32
C ASN A 31 3.26 1.35 9.84
N ALA A 32 2.98 1.12 8.56
CA ALA A 32 1.64 1.22 8.00
C ALA A 32 1.37 0.08 7.01
N THR A 33 0.11 -0.05 6.62
CA THR A 33 -0.31 -0.96 5.56
C THR A 33 -1.15 -0.22 4.54
N ALA A 34 -0.97 -0.56 3.28
CA ALA A 34 -1.79 -0.06 2.19
C ALA A 34 -2.33 -1.20 1.34
N VAL A 35 -3.41 -0.90 0.62
CA VAL A 35 -4.04 -1.81 -0.33
C VAL A 35 -4.05 -1.10 -1.67
N GLY A 36 -3.46 -1.73 -2.68
CA GLY A 36 -3.42 -1.24 -4.06
C GLY A 36 -4.18 -2.19 -4.98
N GLU A 37 -4.68 -1.67 -6.10
CA GLU A 37 -5.22 -2.55 -7.15
C GLU A 37 -4.10 -3.47 -7.69
N LYS A 38 -4.47 -4.72 -8.00
CA LYS A 38 -3.52 -5.73 -8.43
C LYS A 38 -2.80 -5.28 -9.70
N GLY A 39 -1.47 -5.36 -9.67
CA GLY A 39 -0.62 -5.01 -10.81
C GLY A 39 -0.28 -3.52 -10.90
N VAL A 40 -0.74 -2.70 -9.95
CA VAL A 40 -0.29 -1.31 -9.81
C VAL A 40 1.14 -1.29 -9.27
N ALA A 41 1.93 -0.33 -9.74
CA ALA A 41 3.28 -0.09 -9.24
C ALA A 41 3.25 0.34 -7.77
N GLU A 42 4.18 -0.17 -6.97
CA GLU A 42 4.33 0.17 -5.55
C GLU A 42 4.33 1.68 -5.29
N GLN A 43 5.04 2.44 -6.12
CA GLN A 43 5.13 3.90 -6.00
C GLN A 43 3.78 4.61 -6.12
N THR A 44 2.85 4.07 -6.91
CA THR A 44 1.49 4.61 -7.00
C THR A 44 0.75 4.40 -5.68
N VAL A 45 0.87 3.21 -5.08
CA VAL A 45 0.28 2.90 -3.76
C VAL A 45 0.86 3.81 -2.68
N TYR A 46 2.17 4.09 -2.72
CA TYR A 46 2.83 4.98 -1.77
C TYR A 46 2.30 6.41 -1.90
N LYS A 47 2.19 6.91 -3.12
CA LYS A 47 1.65 8.24 -3.39
C LYS A 47 0.20 8.38 -2.93
N GLU A 48 -0.65 7.40 -3.23
CA GLU A 48 -2.04 7.39 -2.76
C GLU A 48 -2.15 7.35 -1.23
N PHE A 49 -1.23 6.63 -0.56
CA PHE A 49 -1.16 6.61 0.89
C PHE A 49 -0.81 8.00 1.45
N GLU A 50 0.21 8.67 0.89
CA GLU A 50 0.62 10.01 1.31
C GLU A 50 -0.46 11.08 1.04
N GLU A 51 -1.17 10.99 -0.09
CA GLU A 51 -2.28 11.90 -0.42
C GLU A 51 -3.43 11.79 0.58
N LYS A 52 -3.74 10.57 1.04
CA LYS A 52 -4.75 10.32 2.09
C LYS A 52 -4.26 10.67 3.49
N ASN A 53 -2.94 10.64 3.70
CA ASN A 53 -2.31 10.84 5.01
C ASN A 53 -1.15 11.85 4.94
N PRO A 54 -1.44 13.16 4.77
CA PRO A 54 -0.42 14.18 4.48
C PRO A 54 0.61 14.40 5.60
N GLN A 55 0.29 13.94 6.82
CA GLN A 55 1.21 13.96 7.98
C GLN A 55 2.34 12.93 7.87
N TYR A 56 2.20 11.94 6.99
CA TYR A 56 3.17 10.88 6.81
C TYR A 56 3.90 11.03 5.48
N ARG A 57 5.13 10.50 5.42
CA ARG A 57 5.88 10.28 4.18
C ARG A 57 6.35 8.84 4.15
N VAL A 58 6.11 8.14 3.07
CA VAL A 58 6.62 6.78 2.86
C VAL A 58 8.12 6.86 2.62
N ILE A 59 8.87 6.07 3.40
CA ILE A 59 10.33 5.97 3.32
C ILE A 59 10.72 4.69 2.58
N ASP A 60 10.02 3.60 2.87
CA ASP A 60 10.20 2.32 2.21
C ASP A 60 8.90 1.51 2.27
N GLY A 61 8.83 0.46 1.47
CA GLY A 61 7.69 -0.44 1.47
C GLY A 61 7.88 -1.59 0.50
N GLY A 62 6.95 -2.53 0.55
CA GLY A 62 6.92 -3.62 -0.42
C GLY A 62 5.60 -4.37 -0.44
N LYS A 63 5.38 -5.09 -1.53
CA LYS A 63 4.23 -5.97 -1.69
C LYS A 63 4.32 -7.23 -0.82
N GLY A 64 3.21 -7.58 -0.19
CA GLY A 64 3.02 -8.79 0.62
C GLY A 64 3.40 -8.56 2.08
N LEU A 65 2.42 -8.56 2.98
CA LEU A 65 2.64 -8.31 4.42
C LEU A 65 3.57 -9.34 5.07
N ASP A 66 3.58 -10.56 4.51
CA ASP A 66 4.46 -11.68 4.87
C ASP A 66 5.92 -11.45 4.50
N LYS A 67 6.20 -10.54 3.56
CA LYS A 67 7.55 -10.20 3.10
C LYS A 67 8.17 -9.04 3.85
N ARG A 68 7.51 -8.56 4.90
CA ARG A 68 8.02 -7.46 5.72
C ARG A 68 9.31 -7.89 6.43
N PRO A 69 10.41 -7.11 6.32
CA PRO A 69 11.61 -7.35 7.11
C PRO A 69 11.31 -7.42 8.62
N LEU A 70 11.95 -8.34 9.33
CA LEU A 70 11.66 -8.58 10.76
C LEU A 70 12.09 -7.40 11.64
N ASP A 71 13.21 -6.77 11.30
CA ASP A 71 13.80 -5.62 11.98
C ASP A 71 12.88 -4.40 12.03
N ILE A 72 11.95 -4.27 11.08
CA ILE A 72 11.01 -3.15 11.04
C ILE A 72 9.66 -3.48 11.69
N THR A 73 9.38 -4.75 12.03
CA THR A 73 8.10 -5.15 12.66
C THR A 73 7.88 -4.52 14.03
N GLU A 74 8.96 -4.11 14.71
CA GLU A 74 8.92 -3.51 16.04
C GLU A 74 8.55 -2.01 16.00
N LEU A 75 8.53 -1.38 14.82
CA LEU A 75 8.11 0.03 14.72
C LEU A 75 6.62 0.19 15.09
N PRO A 76 6.25 1.29 15.80
CA PRO A 76 4.86 1.58 16.14
C PRO A 76 3.97 1.62 14.91
N TYR A 77 2.77 1.05 15.01
CA TYR A 77 1.80 1.04 13.92
C TYR A 77 0.88 2.27 13.94
N ILE A 78 0.38 2.65 12.77
CA ILE A 78 -0.70 3.63 12.59
C ILE A 78 -1.96 3.00 12.00
#